data_AF-A0A317JFT9-F1
#
_entry.id   AF-A0A317JFT9-F1
#
_cell.length_a   1.000
_cell.length_b   1.000
_cell.length_c   1.000
_cell.angle_alpha   90.00
_cell.angle_beta   90.00
_cell.angle_gamma   90.00
#
_symmetry.space_group_name_H-M   'P 1'
#
loop_
_entity.id
_entity.type
_entity.pdbx_description
1 polymer ?
#
loop_
_entity_poly.entity_id
_entity_poly.type
_entity_poly.pdbx_seq_one_letter_code
_entity_poly.pdbx_strand_id
1 'polypeptide(L)'
;MILGLYTFLLATSSFGIPCALVGTVNQMGGRLAQVFQDANVGASDRAVRDSWDESNFSDPRHHDPGNFMYMVHAFTLIKPALNLPVMRNPEIIFDYPKLSLSVISNEYASVVGETGLIFRVPKENIVIVKAGDAASGSGWTPHQMEWYLKYLESTPLGMTPHEVIAATYGYNEVVARTIKNGRRIELIGVYLLDGGENRFPESREAYQLVNDLAQKNHLPKIWFPARYYFFERPRPEPVQ
;
A
#
# COMPACT_ATOMS: atom_id res chain seq x y z
N MET A 1 2.54 63.27 -23.44
CA MET A 1 2.31 62.61 -24.74
C MET A 1 2.17 61.12 -24.44
N ILE A 2 0.95 60.60 -24.25
CA ILE A 2 0.02 60.07 -25.30
C ILE A 2 0.64 58.82 -25.96
N LEU A 3 0.05 57.63 -26.07
CA LEU A 3 -1.22 56.99 -25.66
C LEU A 3 -1.08 55.49 -25.99
N GLY A 4 -2.02 54.64 -25.52
CA GLY A 4 -2.31 53.33 -26.11
C GLY A 4 -2.62 52.26 -25.05
N LEU A 5 -3.74 52.31 -24.33
CA LEU A 5 -5.04 51.73 -24.71
C LEU A 5 -4.97 50.30 -25.28
N TYR A 6 -5.32 49.31 -24.45
CA TYR A 6 -6.29 48.30 -24.83
C TYR A 6 -7.12 47.89 -23.61
N THR A 7 -8.39 48.29 -23.66
CA THR A 7 -9.47 47.88 -22.78
C THR A 7 -10.04 46.57 -23.30
N PHE A 8 -10.31 45.59 -22.44
CA PHE A 8 -11.45 44.69 -22.66
C PHE A 8 -12.15 44.38 -21.34
N LEU A 9 -13.48 44.42 -21.46
CA LEU A 9 -14.49 44.49 -20.42
C LEU A 9 -14.61 43.22 -19.56
N LEU A 10 -15.10 43.46 -18.34
CA LEU A 10 -15.77 42.52 -17.44
C LEU A 10 -16.93 41.79 -18.14
N ALA A 11 -17.04 40.49 -17.88
CA ALA A 11 -18.32 39.79 -17.86
C ALA A 11 -18.44 39.01 -16.55
N THR A 12 -19.22 39.59 -15.63
CA THR A 12 -19.80 38.91 -14.49
C THR A 12 -20.73 37.80 -14.98
N SER A 13 -20.53 36.57 -14.54
CA SER A 13 -21.64 35.64 -14.37
C SER A 13 -21.53 34.96 -13.01
N SER A 14 -22.58 35.19 -12.24
CA SER A 14 -22.85 34.68 -10.92
C SER A 14 -22.91 33.15 -10.95
N PHE A 15 -22.03 32.49 -10.21
CA PHE A 15 -22.35 31.21 -9.59
C PHE A 15 -21.94 31.33 -8.13
N GLY A 16 -22.94 31.31 -7.25
CA GLY A 16 -22.76 31.39 -5.81
C GLY A 16 -21.83 30.27 -5.35
N ILE A 17 -20.72 30.66 -4.73
CA ILE A 17 -19.93 29.76 -3.89
C ILE A 17 -20.84 29.40 -2.72
N PRO A 18 -21.20 28.12 -2.52
CA PRO A 18 -21.89 27.74 -1.30
C PRO A 18 -20.95 28.04 -0.12
N CYS A 19 -21.44 28.80 0.86
CA CYS A 19 -20.77 29.18 2.11
C CYS A 19 -20.36 27.99 3.02
N ALA A 20 -20.10 26.80 2.48
CA ALA A 20 -19.66 25.62 3.22
C ALA A 20 -18.13 25.40 3.20
N LEU A 21 -17.36 26.17 2.43
CA LEU A 21 -15.90 25.97 2.28
C LEU A 21 -15.00 26.90 3.13
N VAL A 22 -15.57 27.83 3.89
CA VAL A 22 -14.78 28.69 4.80
C VAL A 22 -14.62 28.04 6.19
N GLY A 23 -15.42 27.00 6.51
CA GLY A 23 -15.33 26.24 7.77
C GLY A 23 -14.23 25.18 7.82
N THR A 24 -13.76 24.68 6.66
CA THR A 24 -12.79 23.58 6.59
C THR A 24 -11.33 24.04 6.70
N VAL A 25 -11.02 25.29 6.34
CA VAL A 25 -9.64 25.81 6.41
C VAL A 25 -9.25 26.16 7.86
N ASN A 26 -10.21 26.63 8.68
CA ASN A 26 -9.97 26.91 10.11
C ASN A 26 -9.98 25.65 11.00
N GLN A 27 -10.59 24.53 10.57
CA GLN A 27 -10.50 23.25 11.29
C GLN A 27 -9.18 22.49 11.04
N MET A 28 -8.49 22.75 9.93
CA MET A 28 -7.15 22.18 9.68
C MET A 28 -6.07 22.85 10.51
N GLY A 29 -6.17 24.17 10.76
CA GLY A 29 -5.19 24.89 11.58
C GLY A 29 -5.21 24.50 13.06
N GLY A 30 -6.40 24.21 13.62
CA GLY A 30 -6.54 23.83 15.03
C GLY A 30 -6.12 22.40 15.38
N ARG A 31 -6.18 21.46 14.43
CA ARG A 31 -5.74 20.07 14.63
C ARG A 31 -4.23 19.85 14.44
N LEU A 32 -3.54 20.75 13.72
CA LEU A 32 -2.09 20.67 13.50
C LEU A 32 -1.27 21.09 14.74
N ALA A 33 -1.82 21.96 15.60
CA ALA A 33 -1.12 22.44 16.80
C ALA A 33 -1.07 21.40 17.94
N GLN A 34 -1.93 20.38 17.91
CA GLN A 34 -2.01 19.36 18.98
C GLN A 34 -1.11 18.13 18.72
N VAL A 35 -0.37 18.12 17.60
CA VAL A 35 0.59 17.06 17.23
C VAL A 35 2.00 17.34 17.79
N PHE A 36 2.23 18.51 18.38
CA PHE A 36 3.51 18.87 19.01
C PHE A 36 3.47 18.69 20.53
N GLN A 37 3.19 17.48 20.98
CA GLN A 37 3.60 17.00 22.30
C GLN A 37 4.08 15.56 22.14
N ASP A 38 5.40 15.36 22.10
CA ASP A 38 6.12 14.52 23.06
C ASP A 38 7.53 14.21 22.58
N ALA A 39 8.52 14.65 23.36
CA ALA A 39 9.94 14.32 23.19
C ALA A 39 10.24 12.82 23.44
N ASN A 40 9.22 11.98 23.65
CA ASN A 40 9.30 10.52 23.69
C ASN A 40 8.92 9.84 22.36
N VAL A 41 8.35 10.56 21.40
CA VAL A 41 7.97 10.01 20.07
C VAL A 41 9.20 9.62 19.26
N GLY A 42 10.35 10.30 19.44
CA GLY A 42 11.55 10.08 18.62
C GLY A 42 12.25 8.73 18.84
N ALA A 43 12.26 8.21 20.08
CA ALA A 43 12.86 6.91 20.38
C ALA A 43 11.92 5.75 20.03
N SER A 44 10.62 5.89 20.32
CA SER A 44 9.61 4.90 19.95
C SER A 44 9.44 4.82 18.44
N ASP A 45 9.42 5.93 17.71
CA ASP A 45 9.30 5.93 16.25
C ASP A 45 10.54 5.35 15.58
N ARG A 46 11.75 5.64 16.09
CA ARG A 46 12.97 4.99 15.59
C ARG A 46 12.92 3.48 15.80
N ALA A 47 12.59 3.02 17.00
CA ALA A 47 12.48 1.59 17.29
C ALA A 47 11.41 0.91 16.41
N VAL A 48 10.26 1.57 16.23
CA VAL A 48 9.22 1.12 15.31
C VAL A 48 9.77 1.05 13.89
N ARG A 49 10.43 2.10 13.39
CA ARG A 49 11.03 2.14 12.05
C ARG A 49 12.08 1.05 11.86
N ASP A 50 12.92 0.79 12.87
CA ASP A 50 13.92 -0.26 12.85
C ASP A 50 13.30 -1.67 12.86
N SER A 51 12.12 -1.86 13.44
CA SER A 51 11.39 -3.13 13.32
C SER A 51 10.94 -3.43 11.88
N TRP A 52 10.85 -2.42 11.02
CA TRP A 52 10.55 -2.58 9.58
C TRP A 52 11.78 -2.87 8.73
N ASP A 53 12.95 -3.06 9.33
CA ASP A 53 14.14 -3.46 8.60
C ASP A 53 13.87 -4.72 7.77
N GLU A 54 14.34 -4.71 6.54
CA GLU A 54 14.12 -5.79 5.56
C GLU A 54 14.69 -7.14 6.03
N SER A 55 15.65 -7.14 6.95
CA SER A 55 16.17 -8.35 7.60
C SER A 55 15.19 -9.05 8.55
N ASN A 56 14.13 -8.36 9.00
CA ASN A 56 13.08 -8.95 9.84
C ASN A 56 12.00 -9.68 9.02
N PHE A 57 12.08 -9.61 7.68
CA PHE A 57 11.17 -10.31 6.77
C PHE A 57 11.82 -11.55 6.19
N SER A 58 11.01 -12.57 5.92
CA SER A 58 11.49 -13.86 5.44
C SER A 58 11.94 -13.80 3.98
N ASP A 59 12.93 -14.61 3.63
CA ASP A 59 13.30 -14.88 2.23
C ASP A 59 12.39 -15.99 1.67
N PRO A 60 11.63 -15.76 0.59
CA PRO A 60 10.78 -16.79 0.00
C PRO A 60 11.55 -18.00 -0.56
N ARG A 61 12.87 -17.89 -0.80
CA ARG A 61 13.72 -19.06 -1.15
C ARG A 61 13.88 -20.05 -0.01
N HIS A 62 13.68 -19.60 1.22
CA HIS A 62 13.80 -20.36 2.45
C HIS A 62 12.48 -20.35 3.23
N HIS A 63 11.35 -20.44 2.51
CA HIS A 63 10.03 -20.39 3.12
C HIS A 63 9.84 -21.49 4.17
N ASP A 64 9.48 -21.08 5.38
CA ASP A 64 9.01 -21.94 6.46
C ASP A 64 7.53 -21.66 6.72
N PRO A 65 6.62 -22.61 6.42
CA PRO A 65 5.19 -22.43 6.67
C PRO A 65 4.84 -22.17 8.15
N GLY A 66 5.70 -22.60 9.08
CA GLY A 66 5.53 -22.40 10.52
C GLY A 66 6.04 -21.04 11.02
N ASN A 67 6.89 -20.36 10.23
CA ASN A 67 7.53 -19.11 10.61
C ASN A 67 7.89 -18.29 9.37
N PHE A 68 6.95 -17.45 8.92
CA PHE A 68 7.22 -16.51 7.84
C PHE A 68 6.61 -15.14 8.11
N MET A 69 7.22 -14.11 7.52
CA MET A 69 6.64 -12.78 7.38
C MET A 69 7.03 -12.18 6.03
N TYR A 70 6.06 -11.71 5.26
CA TYR A 70 6.28 -11.13 3.92
C TYR A 70 5.56 -9.80 3.76
N MET A 71 6.14 -8.91 2.94
CA MET A 71 5.41 -7.79 2.35
C MET A 71 4.90 -8.20 0.97
N VAL A 72 3.59 -8.08 0.77
CA VAL A 72 2.94 -8.56 -0.45
C VAL A 72 2.10 -7.48 -1.12
N HIS A 73 2.07 -7.52 -2.46
CA HIS A 73 1.09 -6.80 -3.25
C HIS A 73 0.12 -7.82 -3.84
N ALA A 74 -1.12 -7.81 -3.34
CA ALA A 74 -2.15 -8.75 -3.77
C ALA A 74 -2.82 -8.28 -5.05
N PHE A 75 -2.95 -9.19 -6.02
CA PHE A 75 -3.75 -8.94 -7.20
C PHE A 75 -5.15 -9.49 -7.02
N THR A 76 -6.14 -8.59 -7.07
CA THR A 76 -7.56 -8.95 -7.02
C THR A 76 -8.23 -8.69 -8.37
N LEU A 77 -9.16 -9.56 -8.74
CA LEU A 77 -9.97 -9.37 -9.94
C LEU A 77 -11.14 -8.40 -9.78
N ILE A 78 -11.37 -7.86 -8.58
CA ILE A 78 -12.37 -6.80 -8.39
C ILE A 78 -11.95 -5.54 -9.21
N LYS A 79 -10.66 -5.38 -9.53
CA LYS A 79 -10.12 -4.26 -10.32
C LYS A 79 -9.09 -4.74 -11.36
N PRO A 80 -9.50 -5.50 -12.39
CA PRO A 80 -8.58 -6.15 -13.32
C PRO A 80 -7.78 -5.13 -14.15
N ALA A 81 -8.38 -3.98 -14.49
CA ALA A 81 -7.70 -2.91 -15.22
C ALA A 81 -6.48 -2.32 -14.50
N LEU A 82 -6.43 -2.39 -13.16
CA LEU A 82 -5.29 -1.91 -12.38
C LEU A 82 -4.17 -2.95 -12.28
N ASN A 83 -4.50 -4.24 -12.35
CA ASN A 83 -3.57 -5.33 -12.09
C ASN A 83 -2.99 -5.93 -13.39
N LEU A 84 -3.76 -5.96 -14.47
CA LEU A 84 -3.34 -6.57 -15.74
C LEU A 84 -2.06 -5.96 -16.35
N PRO A 85 -1.82 -4.63 -16.33
CA PRO A 85 -0.58 -4.07 -16.87
C PRO A 85 0.66 -4.55 -16.10
N VAL A 86 0.58 -4.59 -14.77
CA VAL A 86 1.67 -5.08 -13.91
C VAL A 86 1.89 -6.57 -14.10
N MET A 87 0.83 -7.37 -14.21
CA MET A 87 0.97 -8.80 -14.45
C MET A 87 1.65 -9.12 -15.80
N ARG A 88 1.33 -8.36 -16.86
CA ARG A 88 1.91 -8.55 -18.20
C ARG A 88 3.32 -8.00 -18.31
N ASN A 89 3.62 -6.93 -17.58
CA ASN A 89 4.94 -6.33 -17.51
C ASN A 89 5.27 -5.96 -16.05
N PRO A 90 5.79 -6.90 -15.25
CA PRO A 90 6.07 -6.68 -13.82
C PRO A 90 6.96 -5.47 -13.58
N GLU A 91 7.87 -5.16 -14.51
CA GLU A 91 8.85 -4.08 -14.38
C GLU A 91 8.16 -2.71 -14.28
N ILE A 92 6.95 -2.57 -14.84
CA ILE A 92 6.18 -1.32 -14.77
C ILE A 92 5.79 -0.98 -13.33
N ILE A 93 5.75 -1.97 -12.42
CA ILE A 93 5.44 -1.73 -11.02
C ILE A 93 6.46 -0.79 -10.37
N PHE A 94 7.70 -0.81 -10.87
CA PHE A 94 8.76 0.02 -10.37
C PHE A 94 8.78 1.43 -10.98
N ASP A 95 7.91 1.71 -11.95
CA ASP A 95 7.70 3.05 -12.51
C ASP A 95 6.62 3.82 -11.74
N TYR A 96 5.83 3.12 -10.90
CA TYR A 96 4.86 3.76 -10.03
C TYR A 96 5.55 4.57 -8.93
N PRO A 97 5.01 5.72 -8.50
CA PRO A 97 5.61 6.51 -7.42
C PRO A 97 5.53 5.81 -6.07
N LYS A 98 4.54 4.94 -5.88
CA LYS A 98 4.28 4.18 -4.66
C LYS A 98 3.61 2.85 -4.98
N LEU A 99 3.69 1.91 -4.04
CA LEU A 99 2.86 0.72 -3.98
C LEU A 99 2.07 0.68 -2.67
N SER A 100 0.88 0.10 -2.75
CA SER A 100 0.11 -0.35 -1.59
C SER A 100 0.38 -1.83 -1.39
N LEU A 101 0.90 -2.17 -0.22
CA LEU A 101 1.32 -3.51 0.18
C LEU A 101 0.54 -3.93 1.43
N SER A 102 0.66 -5.20 1.78
CA SER A 102 0.19 -5.76 3.05
C SER A 102 1.32 -6.56 3.69
N VAL A 103 1.31 -6.64 5.02
CA VAL A 103 2.13 -7.60 5.77
C VAL A 103 1.30 -8.84 6.04
N ILE A 104 1.88 -9.99 5.72
CA ILE A 104 1.33 -11.30 6.04
C ILE A 104 2.34 -12.12 6.84
N SER A 105 1.85 -12.99 7.70
CA SER A 105 2.64 -13.95 8.47
C SER A 105 1.91 -15.29 8.61
N ASN A 106 2.58 -16.28 9.20
CA ASN A 106 1.95 -17.55 9.58
C ASN A 106 0.76 -17.36 10.55
N GLU A 107 0.77 -16.31 11.37
CA GLU A 107 -0.31 -15.96 12.30
C GLU A 107 -1.44 -15.16 11.61
N TYR A 108 -1.10 -14.42 10.56
CA TYR A 108 -2.04 -13.61 9.79
C TYR A 108 -1.70 -13.66 8.30
N ALA A 109 -2.22 -14.67 7.60
CA ALA A 109 -1.94 -14.86 6.18
C ALA A 109 -3.08 -14.39 5.27
N SER A 110 -4.06 -13.63 5.79
CA SER A 110 -5.24 -13.26 5.00
C SER A 110 -4.88 -12.34 3.85
N VAL A 111 -5.06 -12.81 2.62
CA VAL A 111 -4.85 -12.05 1.39
C VAL A 111 -6.19 -11.83 0.68
N VAL A 112 -6.36 -10.62 0.12
CA VAL A 112 -7.57 -10.23 -0.63
C VAL A 112 -7.51 -10.70 -2.09
N GLY A 113 -6.32 -11.04 -2.58
CA GLY A 113 -6.07 -11.50 -3.94
C GLY A 113 -5.57 -12.93 -3.99
N GLU A 114 -5.99 -13.68 -5.01
CA GLU A 114 -5.68 -15.09 -5.16
C GLU A 114 -4.23 -15.34 -5.57
N THR A 115 -3.57 -14.32 -6.10
CA THR A 115 -2.15 -14.32 -6.45
C THR A 115 -1.55 -12.96 -6.12
N GLY A 116 -0.23 -12.88 -6.08
CA GLY A 116 0.43 -11.59 -5.92
C GLY A 116 1.94 -11.67 -5.90
N LEU A 117 2.54 -10.53 -5.62
CA LEU A 117 3.98 -10.32 -5.63
C LEU A 117 4.50 -10.20 -4.20
N ILE A 118 5.72 -10.70 -3.96
CA ILE A 118 6.41 -10.57 -2.68
C ILE A 118 7.59 -9.62 -2.86
N PHE A 119 7.68 -8.60 -2.01
CA PHE A 119 8.68 -7.56 -2.11
C PHE A 119 9.62 -7.55 -0.91
N ARG A 120 10.90 -7.28 -1.17
CA ARG A 120 11.82 -6.70 -0.19
C ARG A 120 11.68 -5.18 -0.28
N VAL A 121 11.35 -4.55 0.84
CA VAL A 121 11.11 -3.11 0.90
C VAL A 121 12.08 -2.49 1.90
N PRO A 122 12.96 -1.58 1.46
CA PRO A 122 13.77 -0.80 2.37
C PRO A 122 12.89 -0.04 3.36
N LYS A 123 13.19 -0.13 4.66
CA LYS A 123 12.39 0.54 5.70
C LYS A 123 12.26 2.05 5.47
N GLU A 124 13.25 2.68 4.83
CA GLU A 124 13.21 4.10 4.49
C GLU A 124 12.13 4.45 3.46
N ASN A 125 11.76 3.48 2.61
CA ASN A 125 10.77 3.64 1.56
C ASN A 125 9.33 3.56 2.11
N ILE A 126 9.12 3.04 3.32
CA ILE A 126 7.80 2.92 3.94
C ILE A 126 7.37 4.29 4.46
N VAL A 127 6.19 4.73 3.99
CA VAL A 127 5.67 6.07 4.30
C VAL A 127 4.41 6.04 5.16
N ILE A 128 3.65 4.96 5.15
CA ILE A 128 2.51 4.78 6.05
C ILE A 128 2.30 3.30 6.36
N VAL A 129 1.78 3.07 7.57
CA VAL A 129 1.40 1.76 8.06
C VAL A 129 0.03 1.90 8.74
N LYS A 130 -0.92 1.04 8.37
CA LYS A 130 -2.26 0.99 8.96
C LYS A 130 -2.74 -0.45 9.07
N ALA A 131 -3.41 -0.79 10.17
CA ALA A 131 -4.15 -2.04 10.34
C ALA A 131 -5.52 -2.05 9.62
N GLY A 132 -5.65 -1.23 8.55
CA GLY A 132 -6.86 -0.97 7.78
C GLY A 132 -6.52 -0.16 6.51
N ASP A 133 -7.51 0.45 5.87
CA ASP A 133 -7.29 1.28 4.67
C ASP A 133 -6.53 2.55 5.06
N ALA A 134 -5.42 2.80 4.37
CA ALA A 134 -4.74 4.09 4.42
C ALA A 134 -5.31 5.07 3.39
N ALA A 135 -6.33 4.67 2.62
CA ALA A 135 -7.00 5.47 1.60
C ALA A 135 -5.98 6.15 0.68
N SER A 136 -4.98 5.38 0.23
CA SER A 136 -3.84 5.90 -0.51
C SER A 136 -4.23 6.21 -1.98
N GLY A 137 -5.00 7.28 -2.12
CA GLY A 137 -5.85 7.66 -3.24
C GLY A 137 -5.36 7.30 -4.65
N SER A 138 -6.29 6.79 -5.46
CA SER A 138 -6.19 6.77 -6.91
C SER A 138 -6.68 8.10 -7.50
N GLY A 139 -6.03 8.60 -8.55
CA GLY A 139 -6.52 9.77 -9.32
C GLY A 139 -5.87 11.11 -8.96
N TRP A 140 -4.76 11.10 -8.25
CA TRP A 140 -4.00 12.32 -7.97
C TRP A 140 -3.05 12.67 -9.10
N THR A 141 -2.86 13.96 -9.31
CA THR A 141 -1.78 14.45 -10.18
C THR A 141 -0.40 14.08 -9.59
N PRO A 142 0.65 13.98 -10.42
CA PRO A 142 2.01 13.71 -9.93
C PRO A 142 2.46 14.68 -8.83
N HIS A 143 2.11 15.96 -8.93
CA HIS A 143 2.45 16.97 -7.93
C HIS A 143 1.75 16.74 -6.58
N GLN A 144 0.44 16.41 -6.61
CA GLN A 144 -0.32 16.09 -5.40
C GLN A 144 0.22 14.82 -4.72
N MET A 145 0.56 13.80 -5.52
CA MET A 145 1.18 12.57 -5.02
C MET A 145 2.52 12.84 -4.33
N GLU A 146 3.38 13.65 -4.94
CA GLU A 146 4.67 13.98 -4.32
C GLU A 146 4.51 14.76 -3.01
N TRP A 147 3.57 15.72 -2.95
CA TRP A 147 3.26 16.44 -1.71
C TRP A 147 2.76 15.52 -0.60
N TYR A 148 1.83 14.62 -0.93
CA TYR A 148 1.30 13.68 0.04
C TYR A 148 2.36 12.71 0.55
N LEU A 149 3.20 12.16 -0.34
CA LEU A 149 4.26 11.26 0.07
C LEU A 149 5.25 11.96 1.00
N LYS A 150 5.61 13.23 0.72
CA LYS A 150 6.43 14.04 1.64
C LYS A 150 5.76 14.27 2.99
N TYR A 151 4.46 14.54 2.99
CA TYR A 151 3.69 14.68 4.23
C TYR A 151 3.74 13.38 5.05
N LEU A 152 3.44 12.24 4.44
CA LEU A 152 3.50 10.94 5.09
C LEU A 152 4.91 10.60 5.62
N GLU A 153 5.96 10.95 4.87
CA GLU A 153 7.34 10.76 5.32
C GLU A 153 7.71 11.55 6.57
N SER A 154 6.99 12.63 6.85
CA SER A 154 7.16 13.43 8.08
C SER A 154 6.36 12.90 9.27
N THR A 155 5.49 11.91 9.04
CA THR A 155 4.67 11.30 10.10
C THR A 155 5.32 10.02 10.66
N PRO A 156 5.23 9.76 11.97
CA PRO A 156 5.63 8.49 12.56
C PRO A 156 4.89 7.30 11.93
N LEU A 157 5.54 6.14 11.80
CA LEU A 157 4.86 4.92 11.31
C LEU A 157 3.85 4.38 12.31
N GLY A 158 4.14 4.55 13.60
CA GLY A 158 3.20 4.27 14.70
C GLY A 158 2.94 2.80 15.03
N MET A 159 3.35 1.84 14.21
CA MET A 159 3.19 0.40 14.47
C MET A 159 4.35 -0.42 13.89
N THR A 160 4.81 -1.43 14.62
CA THR A 160 5.69 -2.50 14.15
C THR A 160 4.93 -3.50 13.25
N PRO A 161 5.60 -4.34 12.44
CA PRO A 161 4.93 -5.37 11.64
C PRO A 161 4.02 -6.30 12.46
N HIS A 162 4.46 -6.72 13.65
CA HIS A 162 3.68 -7.58 14.53
C HIS A 162 2.43 -6.87 15.09
N GLU A 163 2.55 -5.60 15.47
CA GLU A 163 1.40 -4.81 15.96
C GLU A 163 0.37 -4.60 14.85
N VAL A 164 0.81 -4.36 13.61
CA VAL A 164 -0.09 -4.27 12.45
C VAL A 164 -0.87 -5.56 12.30
N ILE A 165 -0.18 -6.70 12.25
CA ILE A 165 -0.79 -8.03 12.14
C ILE A 165 -1.82 -8.23 13.26
N ALA A 166 -1.44 -8.00 14.51
CA ALA A 166 -2.30 -8.21 15.67
C ALA A 166 -3.55 -7.31 15.66
N ALA A 167 -3.44 -6.10 15.14
CA ALA A 167 -4.55 -5.16 15.05
C ALA A 167 -5.41 -5.33 13.79
N THR A 168 -5.03 -6.19 12.84
CA THR A 168 -5.72 -6.30 11.56
C THR A 168 -7.05 -7.08 11.67
N TYR A 169 -8.16 -6.42 11.33
CA TYR A 169 -9.50 -7.06 11.28
C TYR A 169 -9.95 -7.45 9.86
N GLY A 170 -9.12 -7.25 8.84
CA GLY A 170 -9.37 -7.83 7.52
C GLY A 170 -8.32 -7.55 6.45
N TYR A 171 -7.87 -6.30 6.38
CA TYR A 171 -6.76 -5.90 5.51
C TYR A 171 -5.89 -4.91 6.27
N ASN A 172 -4.59 -4.97 6.01
CA ASN A 172 -3.64 -3.97 6.45
C ASN A 172 -3.02 -3.32 5.21
N GLU A 173 -2.65 -2.06 5.35
CA GLU A 173 -2.00 -1.31 4.29
C GLU A 173 -0.66 -0.76 4.77
N VAL A 174 0.37 -1.11 4.00
CA VAL A 174 1.70 -0.52 4.05
C VAL A 174 1.92 0.18 2.72
N VAL A 175 2.07 1.50 2.73
CA VAL A 175 2.42 2.24 1.52
C VAL A 175 3.92 2.48 1.51
N ALA A 176 4.55 2.14 0.39
CA ALA A 176 5.98 2.35 0.20
C ALA A 176 6.25 3.07 -1.13
N ARG A 177 7.24 3.96 -1.14
CA ARG A 177 7.83 4.44 -2.40
C ARG A 177 8.55 3.29 -3.10
N THR A 178 8.42 3.21 -4.42
CA THR A 178 9.17 2.22 -5.22
C THR A 178 10.67 2.49 -5.20
N ILE A 179 11.06 3.77 -5.13
CA ILE A 179 12.44 4.22 -4.99
C ILE A 179 12.55 5.43 -4.06
N LYS A 180 13.56 5.44 -3.20
CA LYS A 180 13.91 6.59 -2.35
C LYS A 180 15.40 6.56 -2.04
N ASN A 181 16.05 7.72 -2.13
CA ASN A 181 17.49 7.87 -1.86
C ASN A 181 18.37 6.82 -2.58
N GLY A 182 17.99 6.46 -3.81
CA GLY A 182 18.67 5.43 -4.61
C GLY A 182 18.37 3.98 -4.21
N ARG A 183 17.66 3.72 -3.11
CA ARG A 183 17.21 2.38 -2.72
C ARG A 183 15.86 2.06 -3.34
N ARG A 184 15.80 0.98 -4.12
CA ARG A 184 14.58 0.48 -4.77
C ARG A 184 13.99 -0.67 -3.96
N ILE A 185 12.67 -0.82 -3.99
CA ILE A 185 12.03 -2.09 -3.63
C ILE A 185 12.47 -3.17 -4.62
N GLU A 186 12.50 -4.43 -4.18
CA GLU A 186 12.94 -5.56 -4.99
C GLU A 186 11.85 -6.64 -5.01
N LEU A 187 11.52 -7.12 -6.21
CA LEU A 187 10.64 -8.27 -6.37
C LEU A 187 11.44 -9.54 -6.05
N ILE A 188 11.09 -10.23 -4.97
CA ILE A 188 11.86 -11.38 -4.44
C ILE A 188 11.10 -12.70 -4.51
N GLY A 189 9.83 -12.68 -4.89
CA GLY A 189 9.01 -13.87 -4.98
C GLY A 189 7.61 -13.58 -5.47
N VAL A 190 6.84 -14.63 -5.66
CA VAL A 190 5.40 -14.54 -5.91
C VAL A 190 4.66 -15.47 -4.97
N TYR A 191 3.38 -15.20 -4.75
CA TYR A 191 2.50 -16.13 -4.05
C TYR A 191 1.31 -16.51 -4.91
N LEU A 192 0.82 -17.73 -4.70
CA LEU A 192 -0.39 -18.28 -5.29
C LEU A 192 -1.22 -18.93 -4.18
N LEU A 193 -2.54 -18.77 -4.18
CA LEU A 193 -3.40 -19.57 -3.32
C LEU A 193 -3.55 -20.99 -3.88
N ASP A 194 -3.38 -21.97 -3.01
CA ASP A 194 -3.55 -23.37 -3.34
C ASP A 194 -4.98 -23.66 -3.79
N GLY A 195 -5.12 -24.30 -4.94
CA GLY A 195 -6.41 -24.56 -5.59
C GLY A 195 -7.17 -23.32 -6.10
N GLY A 196 -6.61 -22.11 -6.01
CA GLY A 196 -7.35 -20.90 -6.38
C GLY A 196 -7.64 -20.78 -7.88
N GLU A 197 -6.87 -21.38 -8.78
CA GLU A 197 -7.17 -21.43 -10.23
C GLU A 197 -8.44 -22.22 -10.58
N ASN A 198 -8.80 -23.17 -9.70
CA ASN A 198 -10.00 -23.99 -9.83
C ASN A 198 -11.18 -23.36 -9.10
N ARG A 199 -10.88 -22.69 -7.99
CA ARG A 199 -11.87 -22.04 -7.13
C ARG A 199 -12.34 -20.69 -7.70
N PHE A 200 -11.46 -20.02 -8.46
CA PHE A 200 -11.70 -18.75 -9.15
C PHE A 200 -11.28 -18.89 -10.63
N PRO A 201 -12.11 -19.54 -11.49
CA PRO A 201 -11.80 -19.72 -12.90
C PRO A 201 -11.48 -18.40 -13.65
N GLU A 202 -12.09 -17.30 -13.20
CA GLU A 202 -11.80 -15.95 -13.67
C GLU A 202 -10.35 -15.51 -13.39
N SER A 203 -9.67 -16.10 -12.39
CA SER A 203 -8.29 -15.81 -12.02
C SER A 203 -7.26 -16.59 -12.81
N ARG A 204 -7.67 -17.52 -13.69
CA ARG A 204 -6.72 -18.34 -14.46
C ARG A 204 -5.69 -17.51 -15.23
N GLU A 205 -6.08 -16.39 -15.86
CA GLU A 205 -5.12 -15.51 -16.54
C GLU A 205 -4.13 -14.90 -15.53
N ALA A 206 -4.58 -14.44 -14.37
CA ALA A 206 -3.71 -13.91 -13.32
C ALA A 206 -2.73 -14.98 -12.79
N TYR A 207 -3.21 -16.21 -12.56
CA TYR A 207 -2.38 -17.35 -12.17
C TYR A 207 -1.31 -17.67 -13.22
N GLN A 208 -1.67 -17.68 -14.50
CA GLN A 208 -0.74 -17.91 -15.59
C GLN A 208 0.31 -16.80 -15.66
N LEU A 209 -0.10 -15.53 -15.63
CA LEU A 209 0.82 -14.40 -15.68
C LEU A 209 1.80 -14.38 -14.50
N VAL A 210 1.32 -14.65 -13.28
CA VAL A 210 2.19 -14.73 -12.08
C VAL A 210 3.13 -15.94 -12.15
N ASN A 211 2.68 -17.08 -12.68
CA ASN A 211 3.54 -18.24 -12.90
C ASN A 211 4.63 -17.97 -13.95
N ASP A 212 4.27 -17.38 -15.09
CA ASP A 212 5.19 -17.04 -16.18
C ASP A 212 6.21 -16.02 -15.70
N LEU A 213 5.76 -15.03 -14.92
CA LEU A 213 6.61 -14.05 -14.26
C LEU A 213 7.66 -14.73 -13.39
N ALA A 214 7.24 -15.67 -12.54
CA ALA A 214 8.13 -16.38 -11.65
C ALA A 214 9.14 -17.25 -12.40
N GLN A 215 8.69 -17.95 -13.44
CA GLN A 215 9.58 -18.76 -14.28
C GLN A 215 10.61 -17.91 -15.01
N LYS A 216 10.17 -16.85 -15.70
CA LYS A 216 11.03 -15.95 -16.48
C LYS A 216 12.15 -15.33 -15.63
N ASN A 217 11.85 -15.00 -14.39
CA ASN A 217 12.78 -14.30 -13.50
C ASN A 217 13.39 -15.19 -12.41
N HIS A 218 13.19 -16.50 -12.49
CA HIS A 218 13.67 -17.48 -11.51
C HIS A 218 13.27 -17.12 -10.06
N LEU A 219 12.04 -16.62 -9.89
CA LEU A 219 11.52 -16.22 -8.58
C LEU A 219 10.95 -17.44 -7.84
N PRO A 220 11.17 -17.53 -6.51
CA PRO A 220 10.48 -18.52 -5.68
C PRO A 220 8.97 -18.30 -5.71
N LYS A 221 8.24 -19.42 -5.70
CA LYS A 221 6.78 -19.47 -5.66
C LYS A 221 6.31 -20.00 -4.32
N ILE A 222 5.51 -19.22 -3.59
CA ILE A 222 4.92 -19.63 -2.32
C ILE A 222 3.46 -20.01 -2.54
N TRP A 223 3.10 -21.22 -2.12
CA TRP A 223 1.73 -21.70 -2.18
C TRP A 223 1.08 -21.51 -0.82
N PHE A 224 0.11 -20.60 -0.75
CA PHE A 224 -0.65 -20.34 0.46
C PHE A 224 -1.91 -21.20 0.50
N PRO A 225 -2.19 -21.93 1.60
CA PRO A 225 -3.44 -22.65 1.77
C PRO A 225 -4.68 -21.77 1.52
N ALA A 226 -5.70 -22.31 0.86
CA ALA A 226 -6.90 -21.53 0.49
C ALA A 226 -7.62 -20.86 1.68
N ARG A 227 -7.51 -21.43 2.89
CA ARG A 227 -7.99 -20.81 4.16
C ARG A 227 -7.42 -19.42 4.45
N TYR A 228 -6.36 -19.03 3.74
CA TYR A 228 -5.75 -17.71 3.80
C TYR A 228 -6.44 -16.69 2.88
N TYR A 229 -7.49 -17.08 2.16
CA TYR A 229 -8.32 -16.14 1.43
C TYR A 229 -9.23 -15.35 2.38
N PHE A 230 -9.22 -14.02 2.25
CA PHE A 230 -9.96 -13.11 3.15
C PHE A 230 -11.45 -13.46 3.29
N PHE A 231 -12.10 -13.86 2.20
CA PHE A 231 -13.53 -14.18 2.19
C PHE A 231 -13.88 -15.54 2.81
N GLU A 232 -12.89 -16.35 3.17
CA GLU A 232 -13.08 -17.68 3.77
C GLU A 232 -12.90 -17.71 5.28
N ARG A 233 -12.58 -16.58 5.93
CA ARG A 233 -12.59 -16.53 7.39
C ARG A 233 -14.02 -16.72 7.89
N PRO A 234 -14.27 -17.68 8.80
CA PRO A 234 -15.50 -17.69 9.57
C PRO A 234 -15.65 -16.31 10.21
N ARG A 235 -16.81 -15.68 10.09
CA ARG A 235 -17.10 -14.50 10.92
C ARG A 235 -16.88 -14.93 12.37
N PRO A 236 -16.20 -14.13 13.21
CA PRO A 236 -16.17 -14.41 14.63
C PRO A 236 -17.62 -14.62 15.08
N GLU A 237 -17.91 -15.75 15.72
CA GLU A 237 -19.16 -15.94 16.43
C GLU A 237 -19.32 -14.74 17.38
N PRO A 238 -20.51 -14.12 17.47
CA PRO A 238 -20.73 -13.07 18.45
C PRO A 238 -20.34 -13.62 19.82
N VAL A 239 -19.45 -12.92 20.53
CA VAL A 239 -19.17 -13.22 21.94
C VAL A 239 -20.49 -13.03 22.68
N GLN A 240 -21.04 -14.13 23.20
CA GLN A 240 -22.27 -14.13 24.02
C GLN A 240 -22.02 -13.48 25.37
#